data_AF-A0A4Q2XV72-F1
#
_entry.id   AF-A0A4Q2XV72-F1
#
_cell.length_a   1.000
_cell.length_b   1.000
_cell.length_c   1.000
_cell.angle_alpha   90.00
_cell.angle_beta   90.00
_cell.angle_gamma   90.00
#
_symmetry.space_group_name_H-M   'P 1'
#
loop_
_entity.id
_entity.type
_entity.pdbx_description
1 polymer ?
#
loop_
_entity_poly.entity_id
_entity_poly.type
_entity_poly.pdbx_seq_one_letter_code
_entity_poly.pdbx_strand_id
1 'polypeptide(L)' 'MNNIGIIAGGFTAYPALDIGETRRFYGEIFGLKEGMVSEYEGKAGWVEFDIPGGHTLAIAQA' A
#
# COMPACT_ATOMS: atom_id res chain seq x y z
N MET A 1 -20.91 -9.91 -21.94
CA MET A 1 -20.07 -9.10 -21.02
C MET A 1 -20.73 -9.00 -19.64
N ASN A 2 -21.28 -10.09 -19.11
CA ASN A 2 -22.16 -9.99 -17.92
C ASN A 2 -21.39 -10.08 -16.58
N ASN A 3 -20.07 -10.31 -16.64
CA ASN A 3 -19.19 -10.47 -15.48
C ASN A 3 -18.05 -9.44 -15.46
N ILE A 4 -18.22 -8.30 -16.14
CA ILE A 4 -17.26 -7.19 -16.09
C ILE A 4 -17.91 -6.09 -15.26
N GLY A 5 -17.43 -5.92 -14.03
CA GLY A 5 -17.96 -4.94 -13.07
C GLY A 5 -17.06 -4.83 -11.84
N ILE A 6 -17.20 -3.72 -11.11
CA ILE A 6 -16.46 -3.47 -9.87
C ILE A 6 -17.28 -4.03 -8.71
N ILE A 7 -16.68 -4.89 -7.89
CA ILE A 7 -17.34 -5.52 -6.74
C ILE A 7 -16.90 -4.92 -5.39
N ALA A 8 -15.73 -4.28 -5.36
CA ALA A 8 -15.15 -3.65 -4.18
C ALA A 8 -14.03 -2.69 -4.60
N GLY A 9 -13.66 -1.77 -3.70
CA GLY A 9 -12.41 -1.03 -3.84
C GLY A 9 -11.21 -1.95 -3.58
N GLY A 10 -10.21 -1.90 -4.45
CA GLY A 10 -9.00 -2.71 -4.31
C GLY A 10 -8.05 -2.17 -3.24
N PHE A 11 -7.83 -0.85 -3.22
CA PHE A 11 -6.95 -0.19 -2.25
C PHE A 11 -7.33 1.29 -2.10
N THR A 12 -6.82 1.92 -1.03
CA THR A 12 -6.70 3.39 -0.95
C THR A 12 -5.23 3.76 -0.90
N ALA A 13 -4.79 4.69 -1.77
CA ALA A 13 -3.40 5.09 -1.89
C ALA A 13 -3.18 6.54 -1.44
N TYR A 14 -2.09 6.78 -0.70
CA TYR A 14 -1.72 8.10 -0.22
C TYR A 14 -0.26 8.45 -0.61
N PRO A 15 0.00 9.66 -1.12
CA PRO A 15 1.37 10.12 -1.33
C PRO A 15 2.06 10.37 0.01
N ALA A 16 3.27 9.86 0.16
CA ALA A 16 4.13 10.01 1.31
C ALA A 16 5.27 10.99 0.97
N LEU A 17 5.51 11.97 1.85
CA LEU A 17 6.65 12.87 1.73
C LEU A 17 7.97 12.10 1.87
N ASP A 18 8.03 11.23 2.89
CA ASP A 18 9.10 10.27 3.09
C ASP A 18 8.49 8.87 3.16
N ILE A 19 8.65 8.11 2.08
CA ILE A 19 8.10 6.76 2.01
C ILE A 19 8.80 5.79 2.97
N GLY A 20 10.06 6.02 3.34
CA GLY A 20 10.82 5.17 4.26
C GLY A 20 10.28 5.25 5.68
N GLU A 21 10.15 6.48 6.20
CA GLU A 21 9.57 6.71 7.53
C GLU A 21 8.09 6.31 7.58
N THR A 22 7.33 6.57 6.51
CA THR A 22 5.92 6.18 6.43
C THR A 22 5.76 4.65 6.39
N ARG A 23 6.62 3.96 5.63
CA ARG A 23 6.64 2.49 5.58
C ARG A 23 6.95 1.90 6.95
N ARG A 24 7.97 2.44 7.63
CA ARG A 24 8.35 2.03 8.98
C ARG A 24 7.20 2.23 9.98
N PHE A 25 6.49 3.35 9.91
CA PHE A 25 5.34 3.60 10.76
C PHE A 25 4.25 2.54 10.59
N TYR A 26 3.80 2.29 9.36
CA TYR A 26 2.71 1.33 9.13
C TYR A 26 3.14 -0.13 9.34
N GLY A 27 4.36 -0.48 8.95
CA GLY A 27 4.89 -1.84 9.08
C GLY A 27 5.32 -2.19 10.50
N GLU A 28 6.25 -1.41 11.08
CA GLU A 28 6.88 -1.75 12.37
C GLU A 28 6.06 -1.24 13.57
N ILE A 29 5.58 0.00 13.51
CA ILE A 29 4.91 0.63 14.66
C ILE A 29 3.45 0.19 14.73
N PHE A 30 2.73 0.25 13.60
CA PHE A 30 1.34 -0.15 13.52
C PHE A 30 1.17 -1.66 13.30
N GLY A 31 2.23 -2.37 12.90
CA GLY A 31 2.26 -3.82 12.81
C GLY A 31 1.57 -4.40 11.57
N LEU A 32 1.36 -3.60 10.52
CA LEU A 32 0.75 -4.09 9.30
C LEU A 32 1.72 -4.93 8.48
N LYS A 33 1.19 -5.99 7.88
CA LYS A 33 1.96 -6.85 7.00
C LYS A 33 2.07 -6.19 5.62
N GLU A 34 3.29 -6.12 5.10
CA GLU A 34 3.51 -5.72 3.71
C GLU A 34 3.02 -6.82 2.76
N GLY A 35 2.21 -6.41 1.78
CA GLY A 35 1.67 -7.28 0.75
C GLY A 35 2.47 -7.19 -0.55
N MET A 36 2.69 -5.97 -1.05
CA MET A 36 3.42 -5.69 -2.28
C MET A 36 4.34 -4.49 -2.09
N VAL A 37 5.56 -4.59 -2.64
CA VAL A 37 6.51 -3.48 -2.71
C VAL A 37 6.95 -3.35 -4.16
N SER A 38 6.84 -2.14 -4.71
CA SER A 38 7.43 -1.79 -6.00
C SER A 38 8.60 -0.84 -5.78
N GLU A 39 9.74 -1.20 -6.34
CA GLU A 39 10.98 -0.44 -6.22
C GLU A 39 11.29 0.29 -7.52
N TYR A 40 11.80 1.51 -7.40
CA TYR A 40 12.38 2.29 -8.47
C TYR A 40 13.76 2.79 -8.05
N GLU A 41 14.78 2.52 -8.87
CA GLU A 41 16.19 2.88 -8.57
C GLU A 41 16.69 2.39 -7.20
N GLY A 42 16.25 1.21 -6.77
CA GLY A 42 16.67 0.60 -5.50
C GLY A 42 16.02 1.23 -4.26
N LYS A 43 14.98 2.05 -4.44
CA LYS A 43 14.17 2.61 -3.35
C LYS A 43 12.71 2.20 -3.53
N ALA A 44 12.00 2.02 -2.43
CA ALA A 44 10.55 1.81 -2.49
C ALA A 44 9.89 3.03 -3.12
N GLY A 45 9.13 2.83 -4.20
CA GLY A 45 8.27 3.85 -4.81
C GLY A 45 6.79 3.63 -4.48
N TRP A 46 6.41 2.40 -4.14
CA TRP A 46 5.06 1.98 -3.77
C TRP A 46 5.13 0.85 -2.74
N VAL A 47 4.32 0.94 -1.68
CA VAL A 47 4.20 -0.10 -0.67
C VAL A 47 2.73 -0.30 -0.34
N GLU A 48 2.28 -1.55 -0.36
CA GLU A 48 0.95 -1.98 0.04
C GLU A 48 1.01 -2.73 1.38
N PHE A 49 0.06 -2.41 2.25
CA PHE A 49 -0.16 -3.07 3.52
C PHE A 49 -1.51 -3.78 3.55
N ASP A 50 -1.50 -5.00 4.07
CA ASP A 50 -2.68 -5.79 4.36
C ASP A 50 -3.42 -5.18 5.56
N ILE A 51 -4.65 -4.71 5.37
CA ILE A 51 -5.50 -4.26 6.47
C ILE A 51 -6.37 -5.44 6.95
N PRO A 52 -6.43 -5.69 8.27
CA PRO A 52 -7.38 -6.65 8.83
C PRO A 52 -8.80 -6.32 8.38
N GLY A 53 -9.47 -7.28 7.71
CA GLY A 53 -10.79 -7.07 7.11
C GLY A 53 -10.81 -7.03 5.58
N GLY A 54 -9.66 -7.14 4.91
CA GLY A 54 -9.58 -7.46 3.47
C GLY A 54 -9.45 -6.26 2.53
N HIS A 55 -9.01 -5.10 3.05
CA HIS A 55 -8.67 -3.94 2.24
C HIS A 55 -7.16 -3.72 2.20
N THR A 56 -6.70 -2.95 1.23
CA THR A 56 -5.29 -2.57 1.10
C THR A 56 -5.10 -1.08 1.34
N LEU A 57 -4.12 -0.75 2.18
CA LEU A 57 -3.56 0.59 2.30
C LEU A 57 -2.29 0.67 1.45
N ALA A 58 -2.23 1.60 0.51
CA ALA A 58 -1.03 1.86 -0.26
C ALA A 58 -0.41 3.21 0.10
N ILE A 59 0.91 3.27 0.14
CA ILE A 59 1.68 4.51 0.18
C ILE A 59 2.58 4.57 -1.05
N ALA A 60 2.69 5.76 -1.63
CA ALA A 60 3.52 6.02 -2.79
C ALA A 60 4.45 7.19 -2.49
N GLN A 61 5.66 7.20 -3.06
CA GLN A 61 6.50 8.39 -2.98
C GLN A 61 5.80 9.56 -3.70
N ALA A 62 5.65 10.69 -3.01
CA ALA A 62 5.08 11.92 -3.58
C ALA A 62 5.95 12.51 -4.70
#